data_AF-A0AAV0ZRI4-F1
#
_entry.id   AF-A0AAV0ZRI4-F1
#
_cell.length_a   1.000
_cell.length_b   1.000
_cell.length_c   1.000
_cell.angle_alpha   90.00
_cell.angle_beta   90.00
_cell.angle_gamma   90.00
#
_symmetry.space_group_name_H-M   'P 1'
#
loop_
_entity.id
_entity.type
_entity.pdbx_description
1 polymer ?
#
loop_
_entity_poly.entity_id
_entity_poly.type
_entity_poly.pdbx_seq_one_letter_code
_entity_poly.pdbx_strand_id
1 'polypeptide(L)'
;MYKVAKASEYLVITGVGIKDIKLAKKAWIFPGQTYTVFDLSPVNYTFEVQAMSAEKLPFVLPAVFTIGPRVNDRESLLKYAKLISPHDKLSNHVKELVQGIIEGETRVLAASMTMEEVFRGTKEFKQEVFEKVQLELNQFGLLIYNANVKQLVDVPGHEYFSYLGQKTQMEAANQAKVDVAEATMKGEIGSKLRKGQTLQNAAKIDAETKVIAVQRSAEGEKEGIKVRSEVKVFENEREAEVAQANSELAKKKAAWTKAAQVAEVEAAKAVALRDAELQGEVERMNALTTTEKLKAEFLSKASVQYETKVQEANWELYKKQKEAEAILYEKKAEAEAEIALADATFYAKKQAAEADLYAKKKEAEGIVALGQSQGVYISTLLTALGGNYTALRDYLMINGGMFQEIAKINAEAIRGLEPKISIWSNGGDNGGGITEGAMGMKELAGVYKMLPPLFKTVHEQTGMLPPSWMGALPDKSP
;
A
#
# COMPACT_ATOMS: atom_id res chain seq x y z
N MET A 1 -56.52 -0.07 -26.13
CA MET A 1 -55.48 0.56 -26.98
C MET A 1 -54.52 -0.53 -27.47
N TYR A 2 -54.14 -0.55 -28.75
CA TYR A 2 -53.13 -1.48 -29.25
C TYR A 2 -51.73 -0.91 -29.03
N LYS A 3 -50.83 -1.71 -28.42
CA LYS A 3 -49.43 -1.32 -28.19
C LYS A 3 -48.50 -2.40 -28.70
N VAL A 4 -47.37 -1.95 -29.23
CA VAL A 4 -46.29 -2.77 -29.77
C VAL A 4 -45.00 -2.31 -29.11
N ALA A 5 -44.24 -3.25 -28.54
CA ALA A 5 -42.91 -3.01 -28.00
C ALA A 5 -41.85 -3.02 -29.11
N LYS A 6 -40.75 -2.30 -28.91
CA LYS A 6 -39.60 -2.33 -29.82
C LYS A 6 -38.90 -3.70 -29.81
N ALA A 7 -37.93 -3.89 -30.71
CA ALA A 7 -37.25 -5.17 -30.88
C ALA A 7 -36.62 -5.72 -29.58
N SER A 8 -36.01 -4.85 -28.78
CA SER A 8 -35.37 -5.15 -27.49
C SER A 8 -36.29 -5.01 -26.28
N GLU A 9 -37.56 -4.65 -26.46
CA GLU A 9 -38.49 -4.37 -25.37
C GLU A 9 -39.56 -5.47 -25.24
N TYR A 10 -40.12 -5.63 -24.03
CA TYR A 10 -41.30 -6.45 -23.77
C TYR A 10 -42.38 -5.65 -23.04
N LEU A 11 -43.66 -5.94 -23.36
CA LEU A 11 -44.81 -5.43 -22.62
C LEU A 11 -45.13 -6.39 -21.47
N VAL A 12 -45.19 -5.82 -20.28
CA VAL A 12 -45.76 -6.42 -19.08
C VAL A 12 -47.17 -5.88 -18.95
N ILE A 13 -48.15 -6.77 -18.91
CA ILE A 13 -49.57 -6.38 -18.80
C ILE A 13 -50.13 -7.00 -17.53
N THR A 14 -50.76 -6.15 -16.72
CA THR A 14 -51.42 -6.53 -15.46
C THR A 14 -52.83 -5.91 -15.41
N GLY A 15 -53.69 -6.43 -14.53
CA GLY A 15 -55.06 -5.92 -14.34
C GLY A 15 -56.14 -6.94 -14.67
N VAL A 16 -57.36 -6.43 -14.91
CA VAL A 16 -58.58 -7.26 -14.93
C VAL A 16 -58.49 -8.39 -15.97
N GLY A 17 -58.74 -9.63 -15.51
CA GLY A 17 -58.69 -10.86 -16.32
C GLY A 17 -57.31 -11.53 -16.43
N ILE A 18 -56.27 -10.98 -15.81
CA ILE A 18 -54.92 -11.56 -15.76
C ILE A 18 -54.60 -11.95 -14.32
N LYS A 19 -54.20 -13.21 -14.08
CA LYS A 19 -53.99 -13.74 -12.72
C LYS A 19 -52.69 -13.27 -12.05
N ASP A 20 -51.62 -13.06 -12.81
CA ASP A 20 -50.33 -12.60 -12.26
C ASP A 20 -49.72 -11.57 -13.22
N ILE A 21 -48.98 -12.00 -14.25
CA ILE A 21 -48.38 -11.11 -15.25
C ILE A 21 -48.47 -11.75 -16.65
N LYS A 22 -48.79 -10.96 -17.67
CA LYS A 22 -48.72 -11.39 -19.07
C LYS A 22 -47.62 -10.64 -19.83
N LEU A 23 -46.64 -11.39 -20.34
CA LEU A 23 -45.58 -10.89 -21.22
C LEU A 23 -45.97 -11.02 -22.69
N ALA A 24 -45.87 -9.94 -23.45
CA ALA A 24 -46.14 -9.91 -24.89
C ALA A 24 -45.29 -8.87 -25.62
N LYS A 25 -44.92 -9.11 -26.89
CA LYS A 25 -44.35 -8.07 -27.75
C LYS A 25 -45.41 -7.14 -28.36
N LYS A 26 -46.62 -7.64 -28.54
CA LYS A 26 -47.75 -6.89 -29.09
C LYS A 26 -49.03 -7.33 -28.40
N ALA A 27 -49.85 -6.38 -27.96
CA ALA A 27 -51.09 -6.70 -27.26
C ALA A 27 -52.13 -5.59 -27.33
N TRP A 28 -53.40 -6.02 -27.23
CA TRP A 28 -54.52 -5.14 -26.95
C TRP A 28 -54.64 -4.94 -25.43
N ILE A 29 -54.58 -3.69 -25.00
CA ILE A 29 -54.79 -3.31 -23.60
C ILE A 29 -56.25 -2.91 -23.44
N PHE A 30 -56.97 -3.65 -22.60
CA PHE A 30 -58.38 -3.43 -22.32
C PHE A 30 -58.59 -2.44 -21.15
N PRO A 31 -59.77 -1.80 -21.03
CA PRO A 31 -60.12 -0.98 -19.87
C PRO A 31 -59.97 -1.79 -18.57
N GLY A 32 -59.24 -1.25 -17.59
CA GLY A 32 -58.90 -1.95 -16.34
C GLY A 32 -57.59 -2.76 -16.39
N GLN A 33 -56.84 -2.71 -17.50
CA GLN A 33 -55.49 -3.25 -17.60
C GLN A 33 -54.45 -2.12 -17.65
N THR A 34 -53.36 -2.31 -16.93
CA THR A 34 -52.18 -1.45 -16.95
C THR A 34 -51.05 -2.16 -17.69
N TYR A 35 -50.12 -1.38 -18.25
CA TYR A 35 -48.96 -1.92 -18.93
C TYR A 35 -47.70 -1.18 -18.52
N THR A 36 -46.60 -1.91 -18.45
CA THR A 36 -45.24 -1.37 -18.32
C THR A 36 -44.36 -1.97 -19.42
N VAL A 37 -43.35 -1.21 -19.83
CA VAL A 37 -42.36 -1.62 -20.83
C VAL A 37 -41.03 -1.75 -20.10
N PHE A 38 -40.28 -2.82 -20.36
CA PHE A 38 -38.89 -2.93 -19.92
C PHE A 38 -37.99 -3.34 -21.10
N ASP A 39 -36.73 -2.92 -21.03
CA ASP A 39 -35.69 -3.23 -22.03
C ASP A 39 -34.95 -4.53 -21.65
N LEU A 40 -34.62 -5.34 -22.64
CA LEU A 40 -33.83 -6.56 -22.50
C LEU A 40 -32.34 -6.35 -22.77
N SER A 41 -31.96 -5.15 -23.22
CA SER A 41 -30.60 -4.85 -23.62
C SER A 41 -29.64 -5.09 -22.45
N PRO A 42 -28.57 -5.86 -22.64
CA PRO A 42 -27.61 -6.12 -21.58
C PRO A 42 -26.88 -4.83 -21.20
N VAL A 43 -26.63 -4.67 -19.91
CA VAL A 43 -25.97 -3.49 -19.34
C VAL A 43 -24.60 -3.87 -18.80
N ASN A 44 -23.63 -2.99 -18.99
CA ASN A 44 -22.29 -3.17 -18.44
C ASN A 44 -22.22 -2.59 -17.03
N TYR A 45 -21.92 -3.44 -16.07
CA TYR A 45 -21.71 -3.09 -14.67
C TYR A 45 -20.21 -3.13 -14.38
N THR A 46 -19.64 -1.98 -14.09
CA THR A 46 -18.26 -1.82 -13.66
C THR A 46 -18.21 -1.74 -12.14
N PHE A 47 -17.37 -2.54 -11.51
CA PHE A 47 -17.18 -2.48 -10.06
C PHE A 47 -15.73 -2.76 -9.66
N GLU A 48 -15.39 -2.29 -8.47
CA GLU A 48 -14.08 -2.45 -7.85
C GLU A 48 -14.29 -3.13 -6.50
N VAL A 49 -14.19 -4.47 -6.48
CA VAL A 49 -14.40 -5.22 -5.24
C VAL A 49 -13.15 -5.10 -4.39
N GLN A 50 -13.30 -4.55 -3.19
CA GLN A 50 -12.30 -4.67 -2.15
C GLN A 50 -12.54 -5.97 -1.37
N ALA A 51 -11.54 -6.85 -1.40
CA ALA A 51 -11.58 -8.14 -0.74
C ALA A 51 -10.29 -8.40 0.05
N MET A 52 -10.33 -9.42 0.91
CA MET A 52 -9.19 -9.87 1.69
C MET A 52 -8.93 -11.34 1.36
N SER A 53 -7.65 -11.71 1.18
CA SER A 53 -7.25 -13.11 1.02
C SER A 53 -7.36 -13.88 2.33
N ALA A 54 -7.18 -15.20 2.29
CA ALA A 54 -7.05 -16.06 3.48
C ALA A 54 -5.91 -15.59 4.42
N GLU A 55 -4.87 -14.97 3.87
CA GLU A 55 -3.72 -14.41 4.60
C GLU A 55 -3.98 -13.00 5.15
N LYS A 56 -5.22 -12.51 5.01
CA LYS A 56 -5.66 -11.16 5.40
C LYS A 56 -4.95 -10.02 4.66
N LEU A 57 -4.46 -10.29 3.44
CA LEU A 57 -3.92 -9.26 2.57
C LEU A 57 -5.07 -8.62 1.78
N PRO A 58 -5.25 -7.29 1.87
CA PRO A 58 -6.30 -6.61 1.14
C PRO A 58 -5.91 -6.42 -0.32
N PHE A 59 -6.86 -6.61 -1.24
CA PHE A 59 -6.65 -6.38 -2.66
C PHE A 59 -7.91 -5.83 -3.33
N VAL A 60 -7.71 -5.20 -4.50
CA VAL A 60 -8.80 -4.68 -5.33
C VAL A 60 -8.92 -5.51 -6.59
N LEU A 61 -10.13 -5.98 -6.87
CA LEU A 61 -10.50 -6.68 -8.09
C LEU A 61 -11.37 -5.78 -8.96
N PRO A 62 -10.80 -5.09 -9.96
CA PRO A 62 -11.60 -4.35 -10.93
C PRO A 62 -12.17 -5.31 -11.97
N ALA A 63 -13.50 -5.34 -12.09
CA ALA A 63 -14.15 -6.19 -13.07
C ALA A 63 -15.36 -5.51 -13.73
N VAL A 64 -15.66 -5.98 -14.94
CA VAL A 64 -16.75 -5.48 -15.79
C VAL A 64 -17.62 -6.65 -16.20
N PHE A 65 -18.87 -6.63 -15.79
CA PHE A 65 -19.84 -7.68 -16.08
C PHE A 65 -20.93 -7.13 -17.00
N THR A 66 -21.15 -7.81 -18.11
CA THR A 66 -22.26 -7.53 -19.03
C THR A 66 -23.43 -8.43 -18.64
N ILE A 67 -24.44 -7.86 -18.00
CA ILE A 67 -25.57 -8.60 -17.41
C ILE A 67 -26.87 -8.14 -18.04
N GLY A 68 -27.75 -9.08 -18.35
CA GLY A 68 -29.09 -8.77 -18.85
C GLY A 68 -30.07 -9.89 -18.56
N PRO A 69 -31.37 -9.64 -18.75
CA PRO A 69 -32.39 -10.67 -18.58
C PRO A 69 -32.18 -11.84 -19.56
N ARG A 70 -32.45 -13.05 -19.10
CA ARG A 70 -32.36 -14.26 -19.93
C ARG A 70 -33.54 -14.35 -20.89
N VAL A 71 -33.33 -14.02 -22.17
CA VAL A 71 -34.41 -13.97 -23.19
C VAL A 71 -34.95 -15.35 -23.57
N ASN A 72 -34.14 -16.40 -23.44
CA ASN A 72 -34.49 -17.76 -23.87
C ASN A 72 -35.46 -18.48 -22.93
N ASP A 73 -35.59 -18.01 -21.69
CA ASP A 73 -36.45 -18.63 -20.69
C ASP A 73 -37.57 -17.68 -20.26
N ARG A 74 -38.81 -18.15 -20.47
CA ARG A 74 -40.01 -17.37 -20.16
C ARG A 74 -40.22 -17.21 -18.66
N GLU A 75 -39.78 -18.17 -17.85
CA GLU A 75 -39.89 -18.07 -16.39
C GLU A 75 -38.91 -17.03 -15.82
N SER A 76 -37.67 -17.02 -16.31
CA SER A 76 -36.67 -15.99 -15.98
C SER A 76 -37.15 -14.58 -16.34
N LEU A 77 -37.77 -14.40 -17.52
CA LEU A 77 -38.36 -13.12 -17.91
C LEU A 77 -39.51 -12.68 -17.00
N LEU A 78 -40.32 -13.63 -16.52
CA LEU A 78 -41.39 -13.34 -15.57
C LEU A 78 -40.83 -12.92 -14.20
N LYS A 79 -39.78 -13.59 -13.70
CA LYS A 79 -39.09 -13.22 -12.46
C LYS A 79 -38.51 -11.81 -12.56
N TYR A 80 -37.83 -11.50 -13.67
CA TYR A 80 -37.29 -10.18 -13.94
C TYR A 80 -38.40 -9.12 -14.00
N ALA A 81 -39.48 -9.37 -14.74
CA ALA A 81 -40.62 -8.46 -14.83
C ALA A 81 -41.32 -8.24 -13.47
N LYS A 82 -41.35 -9.23 -12.59
CA LYS A 82 -42.00 -9.16 -11.28
C LYS A 82 -41.16 -8.41 -10.25
N LEU A 83 -39.87 -8.69 -10.19
CA LEU A 83 -38.97 -8.21 -9.14
C LEU A 83 -38.28 -6.89 -9.50
N ILE A 84 -37.96 -6.70 -10.79
CA ILE A 84 -37.07 -5.62 -11.24
C ILE A 84 -37.82 -4.50 -11.98
N SER A 85 -38.71 -4.83 -12.91
CA SER A 85 -39.42 -3.84 -13.76
C SER A 85 -40.21 -2.74 -13.02
N PRO A 86 -40.82 -2.97 -11.83
CA PRO A 86 -41.54 -1.90 -11.11
C PRO A 86 -40.63 -0.77 -10.60
N HIS A 87 -39.34 -1.07 -10.38
CA HIS A 87 -38.37 -0.16 -9.77
C HIS A 87 -37.58 0.66 -10.80
N ASP A 88 -37.87 0.50 -12.10
CA ASP A 88 -37.13 1.08 -13.23
C ASP A 88 -37.21 2.62 -13.35
N LYS A 89 -37.94 3.29 -12.46
CA LYS A 89 -37.94 4.77 -12.37
C LYS A 89 -36.80 5.33 -11.52
N LEU A 90 -36.08 4.48 -10.77
CA LEU A 90 -34.95 4.83 -9.90
C LEU A 90 -33.79 3.88 -10.22
N SER A 91 -33.13 4.09 -11.35
CA SER A 91 -32.17 3.18 -12.01
C SER A 91 -30.96 2.68 -11.18
N ASN A 92 -30.87 3.04 -9.90
CA ASN A 92 -29.81 2.59 -8.99
C ASN A 92 -30.13 1.24 -8.32
N HIS A 93 -31.40 0.88 -8.11
CA HIS A 93 -31.73 -0.30 -7.30
C HIS A 93 -31.23 -1.62 -7.90
N VAL A 94 -31.38 -1.81 -9.21
CA VAL A 94 -30.89 -3.01 -9.92
C VAL A 94 -29.38 -3.07 -9.90
N LYS A 95 -28.74 -1.91 -10.07
CA LYS A 95 -27.28 -1.78 -10.02
C LYS A 95 -26.76 -2.12 -8.63
N GLU A 96 -27.37 -1.61 -7.57
CA GLU A 96 -27.02 -1.90 -6.17
C GLU A 96 -27.24 -3.37 -5.82
N LEU A 97 -28.34 -3.97 -6.26
CA LEU A 97 -28.61 -5.39 -6.04
C LEU A 97 -27.55 -6.28 -6.71
N VAL A 98 -27.30 -6.04 -8.00
CA VAL A 98 -26.30 -6.81 -8.77
C VAL A 98 -24.90 -6.58 -8.19
N GLN A 99 -24.56 -5.34 -7.84
CA GLN A 99 -23.30 -5.01 -7.20
C GLN A 99 -23.14 -5.72 -5.84
N GLY A 100 -24.17 -5.71 -4.99
CA GLY A 100 -24.14 -6.35 -3.69
C GLY A 100 -23.97 -7.87 -3.77
N ILE A 101 -24.65 -8.53 -4.72
CA ILE A 101 -24.49 -9.98 -4.97
C ILE A 101 -23.05 -10.28 -5.39
N ILE A 102 -22.53 -9.54 -6.38
CA ILE A 102 -21.20 -9.82 -6.91
C ILE A 102 -20.11 -9.53 -5.88
N GLU A 103 -20.21 -8.41 -5.16
CA GLU A 103 -19.26 -8.07 -4.10
C GLU A 103 -19.28 -9.10 -2.96
N GLY A 104 -20.48 -9.55 -2.56
CA GLY A 104 -20.66 -10.55 -1.52
C GLY A 104 -20.00 -11.88 -1.88
N GLU A 105 -20.37 -12.46 -3.04
CA GLU A 105 -19.85 -13.76 -3.47
C GLU A 105 -18.34 -13.71 -3.78
N THR A 106 -17.88 -12.64 -4.42
CA THR A 106 -16.45 -12.45 -4.72
C THR A 106 -15.64 -12.36 -3.41
N ARG A 107 -16.16 -11.68 -2.38
CA ARG A 107 -15.49 -11.56 -1.08
C ARG A 107 -15.39 -12.89 -0.35
N VAL A 108 -16.44 -13.71 -0.38
CA VAL A 108 -16.44 -15.04 0.25
C VAL A 108 -15.39 -15.94 -0.41
N LEU A 109 -15.32 -15.93 -1.75
CA LEU A 109 -14.33 -16.71 -2.47
C LEU A 109 -12.90 -16.22 -2.22
N ALA A 110 -12.69 -14.90 -2.29
CA ALA A 110 -11.40 -14.29 -2.00
C ALA A 110 -10.87 -14.67 -0.61
N ALA A 111 -11.74 -14.71 0.41
CA ALA A 111 -11.36 -15.05 1.77
C ALA A 111 -10.92 -16.52 1.95
N SER A 112 -11.30 -17.40 1.02
CA SER A 112 -10.96 -18.83 1.07
C SER A 112 -9.63 -19.19 0.38
N MET A 113 -9.11 -18.30 -0.47
CA MET A 113 -7.91 -18.54 -1.27
C MET A 113 -6.71 -17.74 -0.75
N THR A 114 -5.51 -18.29 -0.94
CA THR A 114 -4.27 -17.54 -0.69
C THR A 114 -4.05 -16.47 -1.77
N MET A 115 -3.25 -15.46 -1.46
CA MET A 115 -2.99 -14.38 -2.43
C MET A 115 -2.30 -14.89 -3.70
N GLU A 116 -1.39 -15.87 -3.56
CA GLU A 116 -0.72 -16.50 -4.70
C GLU A 116 -1.69 -17.33 -5.56
N GLU A 117 -2.64 -18.03 -4.96
CA GLU A 117 -3.67 -18.79 -5.68
C GLU A 117 -4.61 -17.86 -6.45
N VAL A 118 -5.01 -16.72 -5.87
CA VAL A 118 -5.82 -15.71 -6.57
C VAL A 118 -5.05 -15.14 -7.77
N PHE A 119 -3.73 -14.92 -7.63
CA PHE A 119 -2.88 -14.40 -8.70
C PHE A 119 -2.58 -15.43 -9.80
N ARG A 120 -2.28 -16.67 -9.43
CA ARG A 120 -1.90 -17.76 -10.36
C ARG A 120 -3.12 -18.41 -10.99
N GLY A 121 -4.16 -18.63 -10.19
CA GLY A 121 -5.43 -19.26 -10.51
C GLY A 121 -6.48 -18.29 -11.04
N THR A 122 -6.09 -17.15 -11.64
CA THR A 122 -7.05 -16.14 -12.15
C THR A 122 -8.12 -16.71 -13.09
N LYS A 123 -7.88 -17.84 -13.78
CA LYS A 123 -8.89 -18.50 -14.61
C LYS A 123 -9.89 -19.33 -13.79
N GLU A 124 -9.40 -20.11 -12.84
CA GLU A 124 -10.22 -20.96 -11.97
C GLU A 124 -11.06 -20.10 -11.02
N PHE A 125 -10.44 -19.07 -10.42
CA PHE A 125 -11.12 -18.07 -9.62
C PHE A 125 -12.23 -17.37 -10.41
N LYS A 126 -11.98 -16.98 -11.68
CA LYS A 126 -13.01 -16.39 -12.54
C LYS A 126 -14.18 -17.32 -12.77
N GLN A 127 -13.91 -18.60 -13.02
CA GLN A 127 -14.96 -19.59 -13.24
C GLN A 127 -15.80 -19.81 -11.98
N GLU A 128 -15.15 -19.92 -10.82
CA GLU A 128 -15.85 -20.15 -9.55
C GLU A 128 -16.69 -18.95 -9.13
N VAL A 129 -16.16 -17.72 -9.26
CA VAL A 129 -16.92 -16.48 -9.06
C VAL A 129 -18.10 -16.42 -10.03
N PHE A 130 -17.88 -16.75 -11.30
CA PHE A 130 -18.94 -16.73 -12.30
C PHE A 130 -20.07 -17.71 -11.97
N GLU A 131 -19.75 -18.95 -11.59
CA GLU A 131 -20.74 -19.98 -11.27
C GLU A 131 -21.58 -19.58 -10.04
N LYS A 132 -20.94 -19.10 -8.96
CA LYS A 132 -21.67 -18.67 -7.75
C LYS A 132 -22.54 -17.44 -8.00
N VAL A 133 -21.99 -16.41 -8.64
CA VAL A 133 -22.76 -15.21 -8.98
C VAL A 133 -23.92 -15.53 -9.91
N GLN A 134 -23.73 -16.41 -10.89
CA GLN A 134 -24.79 -16.79 -11.82
C GLN A 134 -25.95 -17.53 -11.11
N LEU A 135 -25.67 -18.34 -10.09
CA LEU A 135 -26.71 -19.02 -9.29
C LEU A 135 -27.60 -18.02 -8.56
N GLU A 136 -27.03 -16.98 -7.96
CA GLU A 136 -27.79 -15.91 -7.30
C GLU A 136 -28.58 -15.06 -8.31
N LEU A 137 -27.95 -14.67 -9.43
CA LEU A 137 -28.60 -13.88 -10.48
C LEU A 137 -29.77 -14.63 -11.16
N ASN A 138 -29.74 -15.96 -11.22
CA ASN A 138 -30.84 -16.78 -11.75
C ASN A 138 -32.15 -16.58 -10.96
N GLN A 139 -32.07 -16.27 -9.66
CA GLN A 139 -33.26 -16.03 -8.82
C GLN A 139 -34.03 -14.78 -9.29
N PHE A 140 -33.30 -13.80 -9.83
CA PHE A 140 -33.84 -12.55 -10.39
C PHE A 140 -34.09 -12.61 -11.90
N GLY A 141 -33.81 -13.75 -12.55
CA GLY A 141 -33.95 -13.92 -14.00
C GLY A 141 -32.86 -13.25 -14.83
N LEU A 142 -31.71 -12.93 -14.20
CA LEU A 142 -30.56 -12.28 -14.83
C LEU A 142 -29.53 -13.30 -15.29
N LEU A 143 -28.83 -12.96 -16.37
CA LEU A 143 -27.78 -13.76 -17.00
C LEU A 143 -26.56 -12.89 -17.23
N ILE A 144 -25.39 -13.41 -16.86
CA ILE A 144 -24.11 -12.83 -17.23
C ILE A 144 -23.81 -13.28 -18.67
N TYR A 145 -23.75 -12.32 -19.60
CA TYR A 145 -23.35 -12.57 -20.99
C TYR A 145 -21.82 -12.56 -21.15
N ASN A 146 -21.14 -11.69 -20.39
CA ASN A 146 -19.69 -11.56 -20.41
C ASN A 146 -19.20 -11.08 -19.05
N ALA A 147 -18.06 -11.60 -18.60
CA ALA A 147 -17.34 -11.12 -17.43
C ALA A 147 -15.88 -10.87 -17.81
N ASN A 148 -15.46 -9.61 -17.73
CA ASN A 148 -14.08 -9.21 -17.92
C ASN A 148 -13.48 -8.76 -16.60
N VAL A 149 -12.65 -9.60 -16.02
CA VAL A 149 -11.88 -9.30 -14.81
C VAL A 149 -10.50 -8.78 -15.24
N LYS A 150 -10.19 -7.54 -14.86
CA LYS A 150 -8.90 -6.89 -15.10
C LYS A 150 -7.82 -7.47 -14.16
N GLN A 151 -6.59 -7.01 -14.31
CA GLN A 151 -5.50 -7.39 -13.41
C GLN A 151 -5.78 -6.91 -11.99
N LEU A 152 -5.44 -7.75 -11.01
CA LEU A 152 -5.51 -7.44 -9.60
C LEU A 152 -4.61 -6.24 -9.28
N VAL A 153 -5.11 -5.33 -8.45
CA VAL A 153 -4.39 -4.13 -8.01
C VAL A 153 -4.31 -4.13 -6.50
N ASP A 154 -3.16 -3.69 -5.98
CA ASP A 154 -2.99 -3.50 -4.54
C ASP A 154 -3.87 -2.34 -4.07
N VAL A 155 -4.31 -2.42 -2.81
CA VAL A 155 -4.92 -1.27 -2.13
C VAL A 155 -3.84 -0.19 -1.93
N PRO A 156 -4.16 1.11 -2.08
CA PRO A 156 -3.19 2.18 -1.84
C PRO A 156 -2.50 2.03 -0.48
N GLY A 157 -1.16 1.96 -0.47
CA GLY A 157 -0.34 1.71 0.73
C GLY A 157 0.26 0.30 0.82
N HIS A 158 -0.15 -0.62 -0.05
CA HIS A 158 0.47 -1.95 -0.20
C HIS A 158 1.06 -2.10 -1.61
N GLU A 159 2.20 -2.79 -1.74
CA GLU A 159 2.90 -3.01 -3.01
C GLU A 159 3.14 -4.51 -3.30
N TYR A 160 2.31 -5.37 -2.73
CA TYR A 160 2.53 -6.82 -2.75
C TYR A 160 2.54 -7.39 -4.18
N PHE A 161 1.58 -7.01 -5.04
CA PHE A 161 1.55 -7.49 -6.43
C PHE A 161 2.72 -6.99 -7.25
N SER A 162 3.24 -5.80 -6.96
CA SER A 162 4.42 -5.26 -7.64
C SER A 162 5.66 -6.11 -7.33
N TYR A 163 5.89 -6.43 -6.05
CA TYR A 163 6.98 -7.32 -5.64
C TYR A 163 6.79 -8.76 -6.11
N LEU A 164 5.55 -9.29 -6.05
CA LEU A 164 5.24 -10.63 -6.52
C LEU A 164 5.49 -10.75 -8.04
N GLY A 165 5.05 -9.75 -8.82
CA GLY A 165 5.32 -9.70 -10.26
C GLY A 165 6.81 -9.67 -10.57
N GLN A 166 7.59 -8.86 -9.86
CA GLN A 166 9.05 -8.83 -10.00
C GLN A 166 9.69 -10.18 -9.61
N LYS A 167 9.27 -10.79 -8.49
CA LYS A 167 9.75 -12.11 -8.04
C LYS A 167 9.48 -13.18 -9.10
N THR A 168 8.26 -13.26 -9.63
CA THR A 168 7.89 -14.24 -10.67
C THR A 168 8.69 -14.02 -11.96
N GLN A 169 8.93 -12.77 -12.37
CA GLN A 169 9.77 -12.46 -13.53
C GLN A 169 11.23 -12.88 -13.31
N MET A 170 11.79 -12.59 -12.13
CA MET A 170 13.16 -13.00 -11.77
C MET A 170 13.29 -14.52 -11.67
N GLU A 171 12.30 -15.20 -11.11
CA GLU A 171 12.25 -16.66 -10.99
C GLU A 171 12.19 -17.32 -12.38
N ALA A 172 11.31 -16.84 -13.27
CA ALA A 172 11.25 -17.31 -14.66
C ALA A 172 12.57 -17.07 -15.41
N ALA A 173 13.20 -15.90 -15.21
CA ALA A 173 14.48 -15.59 -15.83
C ALA A 173 15.62 -16.48 -15.29
N ASN A 174 15.63 -16.76 -13.98
CA ASN A 174 16.61 -17.65 -13.37
C ASN A 174 16.40 -19.09 -13.80
N GLN A 175 15.16 -19.57 -13.86
CA GLN A 175 14.85 -20.91 -14.37
C GLN A 175 15.31 -21.04 -15.82
N ALA A 176 15.00 -20.06 -16.67
CA ALA A 176 15.48 -20.06 -18.05
C ALA A 176 17.02 -20.06 -18.15
N LYS A 177 17.72 -19.34 -17.26
CA LYS A 177 19.19 -19.38 -17.19
C LYS A 177 19.71 -20.75 -16.77
N VAL A 178 19.08 -21.40 -15.80
CA VAL A 178 19.42 -22.76 -15.37
C VAL A 178 19.22 -23.74 -16.52
N ASP A 179 18.08 -23.69 -17.21
CA ASP A 179 17.78 -24.57 -18.34
C ASP A 179 18.78 -24.37 -19.49
N VAL A 180 19.16 -23.12 -19.80
CA VAL A 180 20.20 -22.81 -20.80
C VAL A 180 21.57 -23.31 -20.36
N ALA A 181 21.92 -23.16 -19.08
CA ALA A 181 23.18 -23.65 -18.54
C ALA A 181 23.25 -25.18 -18.56
N GLU A 182 22.18 -25.88 -18.19
CA GLU A 182 22.09 -27.34 -18.27
C GLU A 182 22.15 -27.83 -19.72
N ALA A 183 21.44 -27.17 -20.64
CA ALA A 183 21.49 -27.49 -22.06
C ALA A 183 22.90 -27.29 -22.64
N THR A 184 23.57 -26.20 -22.26
CA THR A 184 24.95 -25.90 -22.67
C THR A 184 25.92 -26.94 -22.11
N MET A 185 25.80 -27.27 -20.83
CA MET A 185 26.61 -28.31 -20.17
C MET A 185 26.44 -29.66 -20.87
N LYS A 186 25.20 -30.08 -21.14
CA LYS A 186 24.90 -31.34 -21.86
C LYS A 186 25.43 -31.31 -23.29
N GLY A 187 25.30 -30.18 -23.99
CA GLY A 187 25.85 -29.97 -25.32
C GLY A 187 27.38 -30.06 -25.36
N GLU A 188 28.06 -29.40 -24.42
CA GLU A 188 29.51 -29.43 -24.29
C GLU A 188 30.03 -30.82 -23.93
N ILE A 189 29.41 -31.50 -22.96
CA ILE A 189 29.75 -32.88 -22.60
C ILE A 189 29.58 -33.80 -23.81
N GLY A 190 28.45 -33.71 -24.52
CA GLY A 190 28.21 -34.49 -25.73
C GLY A 190 29.23 -34.21 -26.84
N SER A 191 29.68 -32.96 -26.98
CA SER A 191 30.72 -32.57 -27.93
C SER A 191 32.11 -33.09 -27.54
N LYS A 192 32.47 -33.02 -26.26
CA LYS A 192 33.76 -33.50 -25.74
C LYS A 192 33.82 -35.02 -25.76
N LEU A 193 32.72 -35.71 -25.47
CA LEU A 193 32.64 -37.16 -25.55
C LEU A 193 32.86 -37.65 -26.99
N ARG A 194 32.21 -37.01 -27.98
CA ARG A 194 32.45 -37.30 -29.41
C ARG A 194 33.90 -37.03 -29.81
N LYS A 195 34.47 -35.88 -29.42
CA LYS A 195 35.89 -35.57 -29.69
C LYS A 195 36.84 -36.58 -29.06
N GLY A 196 36.56 -37.01 -27.82
CA GLY A 196 37.31 -38.04 -27.12
C GLY A 196 37.27 -39.39 -27.84
N GLN A 197 36.08 -39.84 -28.27
CA GLN A 197 35.93 -41.06 -29.06
C GLN A 197 36.66 -40.97 -30.41
N THR A 198 36.58 -39.84 -31.12
CA THR A 198 37.32 -39.65 -32.38
C THR A 198 38.83 -39.69 -32.16
N LEU A 199 39.33 -39.09 -31.07
CA LEU A 199 40.76 -39.11 -30.73
C LEU A 199 41.23 -40.51 -30.35
N GLN A 200 40.45 -41.26 -29.55
CA GLN A 200 40.78 -42.65 -29.20
C GLN A 200 40.78 -43.56 -30.42
N ASN A 201 39.79 -43.42 -31.32
CA ASN A 201 39.74 -44.16 -32.57
C ASN A 201 40.93 -43.80 -33.48
N ALA A 202 41.27 -42.52 -33.60
CA ALA A 202 42.45 -42.09 -34.36
C ALA A 202 43.75 -42.66 -33.77
N ALA A 203 43.91 -42.65 -32.44
CA ALA A 203 45.06 -43.24 -31.76
C ALA A 203 45.14 -44.76 -31.94
N LYS A 204 44.00 -45.46 -31.90
CA LYS A 204 43.92 -46.90 -32.17
C LYS A 204 44.31 -47.23 -33.60
N ILE A 205 43.82 -46.44 -34.57
CA ILE A 205 44.18 -46.59 -35.99
C ILE A 205 45.67 -46.31 -36.21
N ASP A 206 46.25 -45.26 -35.60
CA ASP A 206 47.68 -44.95 -35.71
C ASP A 206 48.56 -46.06 -35.10
N ALA A 207 48.15 -46.61 -33.95
CA ALA A 207 48.83 -47.75 -33.33
C ALA A 207 48.77 -49.00 -34.22
N GLU A 208 47.59 -49.34 -34.76
CA GLU A 208 47.43 -50.46 -35.72
C GLU A 208 48.26 -50.23 -36.99
N THR A 209 48.30 -48.99 -37.51
CA THR A 209 49.10 -48.62 -38.68
C THR A 209 50.59 -48.80 -38.44
N LYS A 210 51.09 -48.39 -37.26
CA LYS A 210 52.49 -48.59 -36.87
C LYS A 210 52.83 -50.06 -36.71
N VAL A 211 51.96 -50.87 -36.12
CA VAL A 211 52.18 -52.32 -36.00
C VAL A 211 52.26 -52.97 -37.39
N ILE A 212 51.35 -52.61 -38.31
CA ILE A 212 51.38 -53.11 -39.70
C ILE A 212 52.64 -52.66 -40.43
N ALA A 213 53.07 -51.41 -40.24
CA ALA A 213 54.30 -50.89 -40.86
C ALA A 213 55.55 -51.62 -40.35
N VAL A 214 55.64 -51.86 -39.04
CA VAL A 214 56.73 -52.63 -38.42
C VAL A 214 56.72 -54.07 -38.91
N GLN A 215 55.55 -54.70 -39.02
CA GLN A 215 55.43 -56.07 -39.51
C GLN A 215 55.86 -56.21 -40.98
N ARG A 216 55.43 -55.27 -41.85
CA ARG A 216 55.89 -55.22 -43.25
C ARG A 216 57.39 -54.95 -43.38
N SER A 217 57.94 -54.07 -42.54
CA SER A 217 59.38 -53.80 -42.51
C SER A 217 60.19 -55.02 -42.06
N ALA A 218 59.71 -55.74 -41.04
CA ALA A 218 60.35 -56.96 -40.56
C ALA A 218 60.31 -58.09 -41.59
N GLU A 219 59.27 -58.16 -42.42
CA GLU A 219 59.17 -59.11 -43.53
C GLU A 219 60.15 -58.75 -44.66
N GLY A 220 60.28 -57.47 -45.01
CA GLY A 220 61.27 -56.98 -45.97
C GLY A 220 62.72 -57.15 -45.50
N GLU A 221 63.01 -56.99 -44.21
CA GLU A 221 64.35 -57.26 -43.66
C GLU A 221 64.69 -58.76 -43.67
N LYS A 222 63.72 -59.66 -43.43
CA LYS A 222 63.95 -61.11 -43.55
C LYS A 222 64.30 -61.53 -44.98
N GLU A 223 63.68 -60.92 -45.98
CA GLU A 223 64.05 -61.14 -47.38
C GLU A 223 65.43 -60.56 -47.72
N GLY A 224 65.75 -59.36 -47.22
CA GLY A 224 67.06 -58.73 -47.41
C GLY A 224 68.23 -59.48 -46.73
N ILE A 225 67.99 -60.14 -45.59
CA ILE A 225 68.99 -60.92 -44.87
C ILE A 225 69.33 -62.22 -45.63
N LYS A 226 68.35 -62.88 -46.29
CA LYS A 226 68.62 -64.03 -47.16
C LYS A 226 69.57 -63.67 -48.29
N VAL A 227 69.32 -62.58 -48.99
CA VAL A 227 70.16 -62.10 -50.10
C VAL A 227 71.56 -61.71 -49.61
N ARG A 228 71.67 -61.00 -48.47
CA ARG A 228 72.99 -60.63 -47.90
C ARG A 228 73.80 -61.83 -47.42
N SER A 229 73.15 -62.90 -46.95
CA SER A 229 73.85 -64.11 -46.52
C SER A 229 74.49 -64.86 -47.69
N GLU A 230 73.92 -64.78 -48.89
CA GLU A 230 74.50 -65.38 -50.10
C GLU A 230 75.74 -64.61 -50.60
N VAL A 231 75.76 -63.28 -50.44
CA VAL A 231 76.89 -62.43 -50.88
C VAL A 231 78.11 -62.53 -49.94
N LYS A 232 77.90 -62.63 -48.62
CA LYS A 232 79.01 -62.73 -47.64
C LYS A 232 79.83 -64.01 -47.72
N VAL A 233 79.27 -65.08 -48.30
CA VAL A 233 80.03 -66.31 -48.55
C VAL A 233 81.09 -66.08 -49.64
N PHE A 234 80.88 -65.11 -50.54
CA PHE A 234 81.76 -64.80 -51.66
C PHE A 234 82.93 -63.87 -51.30
N GLU A 235 82.74 -62.99 -50.31
CA GLU A 235 83.79 -62.05 -49.86
C GLU A 235 84.86 -62.74 -49.00
N ASN A 236 84.49 -63.78 -48.25
CA ASN A 236 85.42 -64.55 -47.40
C ASN A 236 86.47 -65.36 -48.19
N GLU A 237 86.23 -65.66 -49.48
CA GLU A 237 87.23 -66.37 -50.30
C GLU A 237 88.34 -65.45 -50.82
N ARG A 238 88.15 -64.12 -50.81
CA ARG A 238 89.11 -63.14 -51.37
C ARG A 238 90.03 -62.46 -50.35
N GLU A 239 89.78 -62.62 -49.05
CA GLU A 239 90.58 -61.95 -48.00
C GLU A 239 91.99 -62.57 -47.79
N ALA A 240 92.30 -63.71 -48.41
CA ALA A 240 93.62 -64.34 -48.29
C ALA A 240 94.75 -63.66 -49.12
N GLU A 241 94.43 -62.80 -50.11
CA GLU A 241 95.44 -62.21 -51.01
C GLU A 241 95.99 -60.84 -50.58
N VAL A 242 95.39 -60.15 -49.60
CA VAL A 242 95.65 -58.71 -49.37
C VAL A 242 96.64 -58.44 -48.21
N ALA A 243 97.50 -59.40 -47.88
CA ALA A 243 98.50 -59.21 -46.82
C ALA A 243 99.74 -58.38 -47.28
N GLN A 244 99.96 -58.19 -48.59
CA GLN A 244 101.16 -57.52 -49.11
C GLN A 244 101.04 -55.99 -49.25
N ALA A 245 99.83 -55.41 -49.14
CA ALA A 245 99.60 -53.97 -49.36
C ALA A 245 99.77 -53.08 -48.11
N ASN A 246 100.31 -53.62 -47.00
CA ASN A 246 100.38 -52.90 -45.72
C ASN A 246 101.61 -51.97 -45.56
N SER A 247 102.57 -52.01 -46.48
CA SER A 247 103.78 -51.18 -46.38
C SER A 247 103.61 -49.74 -46.90
N GLU A 248 102.66 -49.48 -47.80
CA GLU A 248 102.42 -48.12 -48.32
C GLU A 248 101.55 -47.25 -47.39
N LEU A 249 100.72 -47.89 -46.55
CA LEU A 249 99.76 -47.19 -45.67
C LEU A 249 100.44 -46.47 -44.49
N ALA A 250 101.62 -46.95 -44.07
CA ALA A 250 102.38 -46.37 -42.97
C ALA A 250 102.95 -44.98 -43.29
N LYS A 251 103.33 -44.72 -44.55
CA LYS A 251 103.86 -43.42 -44.97
C LYS A 251 102.79 -42.34 -45.09
N LYS A 252 101.57 -42.71 -45.53
CA LYS A 252 100.44 -41.76 -45.59
C LYS A 252 99.97 -41.34 -44.20
N LYS A 253 99.93 -42.26 -43.21
CA LYS A 253 99.48 -41.99 -41.84
C LYS A 253 100.18 -40.78 -41.17
N ALA A 254 101.46 -40.53 -41.47
CA ALA A 254 102.22 -39.41 -40.89
C ALA A 254 101.87 -38.02 -41.49
N ALA A 255 101.31 -37.97 -42.70
CA ALA A 255 100.82 -36.72 -43.30
C ALA A 255 99.42 -36.35 -42.80
N TRP A 256 98.57 -37.37 -42.54
CA TRP A 256 97.21 -37.18 -41.99
C TRP A 256 97.21 -36.69 -40.55
N THR A 257 98.19 -37.08 -39.72
CA THR A 257 98.27 -36.63 -38.33
C THR A 257 98.56 -35.13 -38.19
N LYS A 258 99.34 -34.54 -39.09
CA LYS A 258 99.55 -33.08 -39.13
C LYS A 258 98.33 -32.31 -39.63
N ALA A 259 97.61 -32.85 -40.62
CA ALA A 259 96.36 -32.26 -41.10
C ALA A 259 95.23 -32.35 -40.05
N ALA A 260 95.17 -33.45 -39.29
CA ALA A 260 94.20 -33.65 -38.22
C ALA A 260 94.39 -32.65 -37.06
N GLN A 261 95.63 -32.36 -36.66
CA GLN A 261 95.91 -31.40 -35.58
C GLN A 261 95.54 -29.96 -35.96
N VAL A 262 95.70 -29.57 -37.22
CA VAL A 262 95.27 -28.24 -37.70
C VAL A 262 93.75 -28.14 -37.74
N ALA A 263 93.08 -29.18 -38.23
CA ALA A 263 91.61 -29.25 -38.23
C ALA A 263 91.02 -29.25 -36.81
N GLU A 264 91.69 -29.87 -35.84
CA GLU A 264 91.27 -29.91 -34.43
C GLU A 264 91.42 -28.54 -33.76
N VAL A 265 92.49 -27.79 -34.05
CA VAL A 265 92.69 -26.42 -33.56
C VAL A 265 91.70 -25.43 -34.19
N GLU A 266 91.40 -25.57 -35.48
CA GLU A 266 90.38 -24.76 -36.16
C GLU A 266 88.97 -25.06 -35.64
N ALA A 267 88.64 -26.34 -35.40
CA ALA A 267 87.39 -26.74 -34.77
C ALA A 267 87.29 -26.21 -33.32
N ALA A 268 88.37 -26.28 -32.54
CA ALA A 268 88.40 -25.74 -31.18
C ALA A 268 88.22 -24.22 -31.15
N LYS A 269 88.83 -23.48 -32.09
CA LYS A 269 88.60 -22.03 -32.24
C LYS A 269 87.17 -21.70 -32.69
N ALA A 270 86.59 -22.48 -33.59
CA ALA A 270 85.22 -22.28 -34.05
C ALA A 270 84.20 -22.54 -32.92
N VAL A 271 84.44 -23.57 -32.10
CA VAL A 271 83.63 -23.86 -30.90
C VAL A 271 83.78 -22.73 -29.88
N ALA A 272 84.99 -22.25 -29.61
CA ALA A 272 85.22 -21.15 -28.66
C ALA A 272 84.55 -19.82 -29.10
N LEU A 273 84.53 -19.52 -30.40
CA LEU A 273 83.82 -18.35 -30.94
C LEU A 273 82.30 -18.51 -30.83
N ARG A 274 81.77 -19.70 -31.14
CA ARG A 274 80.34 -20.02 -30.97
C ARG A 274 79.90 -19.96 -29.52
N ASP A 275 80.72 -20.46 -28.59
CA ASP A 275 80.44 -20.42 -27.16
C ASP A 275 80.43 -18.99 -26.62
N ALA A 276 81.35 -18.13 -27.08
CA ALA A 276 81.36 -16.70 -26.73
C ALA A 276 80.15 -15.94 -27.29
N GLU A 277 79.73 -16.27 -28.52
CA GLU A 277 78.54 -15.69 -29.16
C GLU A 277 77.24 -16.15 -28.45
N LEU A 278 77.15 -17.42 -28.07
CA LEU A 278 76.06 -17.99 -27.28
C LEU A 278 75.98 -17.39 -25.87
N GLN A 279 77.12 -17.17 -25.20
CA GLN A 279 77.14 -16.50 -23.89
C GLN A 279 76.61 -15.06 -23.97
N GLY A 280 77.01 -14.31 -25.00
CA GLY A 280 76.49 -12.95 -25.23
C GLY A 280 74.98 -12.91 -25.51
N GLU A 281 74.44 -13.90 -26.24
CA GLU A 281 73.01 -14.03 -26.51
C GLU A 281 72.22 -14.37 -25.22
N VAL A 282 72.73 -15.28 -24.40
CA VAL A 282 72.11 -15.67 -23.13
C VAL A 282 72.09 -14.50 -22.13
N GLU A 283 73.15 -13.70 -22.05
CA GLU A 283 73.18 -12.51 -21.21
C GLU A 283 72.17 -11.44 -21.66
N ARG A 284 72.02 -11.21 -22.98
CA ARG A 284 70.96 -10.33 -23.52
C ARG A 284 69.56 -10.86 -23.21
N MET A 285 69.33 -12.16 -23.38
CA MET A 285 68.03 -12.78 -23.08
C MET A 285 67.70 -12.75 -21.59
N ASN A 286 68.71 -12.92 -20.72
CA ASN A 286 68.55 -12.77 -19.27
C ASN A 286 68.26 -11.32 -18.86
N ALA A 287 68.89 -10.34 -19.51
CA ALA A 287 68.58 -8.92 -19.29
C ALA A 287 67.15 -8.57 -19.75
N LEU A 288 66.70 -9.08 -20.90
CA LEU A 288 65.34 -8.85 -21.38
C LEU A 288 64.30 -9.48 -20.45
N THR A 289 64.48 -10.75 -20.08
CA THR A 289 63.56 -11.46 -19.18
C THR A 289 63.46 -10.83 -17.80
N THR A 290 64.55 -10.28 -17.25
CA THR A 290 64.51 -9.54 -15.98
C THR A 290 63.77 -8.21 -16.11
N THR A 291 63.96 -7.47 -17.20
CA THR A 291 63.19 -6.23 -17.43
C THR A 291 61.70 -6.47 -17.64
N GLU A 292 61.32 -7.57 -18.31
CA GLU A 292 59.92 -7.96 -18.49
C GLU A 292 59.28 -8.41 -17.18
N LYS A 293 60.00 -9.19 -16.35
CA LYS A 293 59.55 -9.57 -15.01
C LYS A 293 59.30 -8.35 -14.12
N LEU A 294 60.24 -7.39 -14.09
CA LEU A 294 60.08 -6.16 -13.32
C LEU A 294 58.90 -5.32 -13.85
N LYS A 295 58.75 -5.18 -15.17
CA LYS A 295 57.58 -4.49 -15.76
C LYS A 295 56.27 -5.18 -15.38
N ALA A 296 56.22 -6.51 -15.40
CA ALA A 296 55.04 -7.27 -15.00
C ALA A 296 54.72 -7.10 -13.52
N GLU A 297 55.73 -7.12 -12.64
CA GLU A 297 55.57 -6.87 -11.20
C GLU A 297 55.10 -5.44 -10.91
N PHE A 298 55.66 -4.43 -11.59
CA PHE A 298 55.23 -3.04 -11.42
C PHE A 298 53.81 -2.80 -11.94
N LEU A 299 53.44 -3.37 -13.09
CA LEU A 299 52.09 -3.28 -13.63
C LEU A 299 51.07 -4.00 -12.73
N SER A 300 51.44 -5.20 -12.25
CA SER A 300 50.65 -5.95 -11.26
C SER A 300 50.43 -5.13 -9.99
N LYS A 301 51.50 -4.63 -9.37
CA LYS A 301 51.41 -3.83 -8.15
C LYS A 301 50.62 -2.52 -8.35
N ALA A 302 50.81 -1.84 -9.48
CA ALA A 302 50.05 -0.64 -9.81
C ALA A 302 48.56 -0.94 -10.03
N SER A 303 48.21 -2.06 -10.69
CA SER A 303 46.83 -2.48 -10.89
C SER A 303 46.13 -2.81 -9.56
N VAL A 304 46.79 -3.57 -8.68
CA VAL A 304 46.26 -3.91 -7.35
C VAL A 304 46.09 -2.66 -6.48
N GLN A 305 47.06 -1.73 -6.50
CA GLN A 305 46.94 -0.46 -5.76
C GLN A 305 45.84 0.44 -6.32
N TYR A 306 45.66 0.48 -7.64
CA TYR A 306 44.56 1.21 -8.27
C TYR A 306 43.21 0.62 -7.86
N GLU A 307 43.06 -0.71 -7.94
CA GLU A 307 41.84 -1.40 -7.51
C GLU A 307 41.55 -1.19 -6.02
N THR A 308 42.57 -1.27 -5.16
CA THR A 308 42.40 -1.05 -3.72
C THR A 308 41.91 0.37 -3.44
N LYS A 309 42.49 1.38 -4.09
CA LYS A 309 42.05 2.79 -3.93
C LYS A 309 40.65 3.04 -4.49
N VAL A 310 40.27 2.39 -5.60
CA VAL A 310 38.91 2.49 -6.15
C VAL A 310 37.90 1.82 -5.21
N GLN A 311 38.24 0.67 -4.63
CA GLN A 311 37.40 -0.01 -3.66
C GLN A 311 37.26 0.80 -2.36
N GLU A 312 38.34 1.38 -1.84
CA GLU A 312 38.31 2.28 -0.68
C GLU A 312 37.45 3.53 -0.95
N ALA A 313 37.62 4.18 -2.10
CA ALA A 313 36.81 5.34 -2.48
C ALA A 313 35.32 4.99 -2.64
N ASN A 314 35.01 3.83 -3.22
CA ASN A 314 33.64 3.33 -3.35
C ASN A 314 33.04 2.99 -1.98
N TRP A 315 33.83 2.40 -1.08
CA TRP A 315 33.41 2.11 0.29
C TRP A 315 33.10 3.38 1.07
N GLU A 316 33.93 4.41 0.96
CA GLU A 316 33.69 5.71 1.61
C GLU A 316 32.45 6.42 1.06
N LEU A 317 32.24 6.38 -0.26
CA LEU A 317 31.01 6.90 -0.87
C LEU A 317 29.77 6.16 -0.39
N TYR A 318 29.84 4.83 -0.32
CA TYR A 318 28.75 4.00 0.18
C TYR A 318 28.44 4.30 1.65
N LYS A 319 29.48 4.46 2.49
CA LYS A 319 29.30 4.83 3.90
C LYS A 319 28.63 6.19 4.05
N LYS A 320 29.08 7.22 3.31
CA LYS A 320 28.47 8.55 3.31
C LYS A 320 27.04 8.54 2.80
N GLN A 321 26.73 7.75 1.77
CA GLN A 321 25.37 7.58 1.27
C GLN A 321 24.47 6.94 2.34
N LYS A 322 24.94 5.89 3.01
CA LYS A 322 24.19 5.23 4.07
C LYS A 322 23.98 6.10 5.30
N GLU A 323 24.97 6.89 5.69
CA GLU A 323 24.84 7.89 6.75
C GLU A 323 23.83 8.99 6.36
N ALA A 324 23.87 9.48 5.12
CA ALA A 324 22.89 10.46 4.63
C ALA A 324 21.46 9.90 4.55
N GLU A 325 21.31 8.64 4.12
CA GLU A 325 20.03 7.92 4.13
C GLU A 325 19.50 7.72 5.55
N ALA A 326 20.36 7.35 6.50
CA ALA A 326 19.98 7.19 7.90
C ALA A 326 19.49 8.52 8.51
N ILE A 327 20.20 9.63 8.27
CA ILE A 327 19.78 10.96 8.74
C ILE A 327 18.46 11.39 8.09
N LEU A 328 18.25 11.11 6.80
CA LEU A 328 16.98 11.40 6.13
C LEU A 328 15.84 10.55 6.69
N TYR A 329 16.11 9.30 7.04
CA TYR A 329 15.14 8.41 7.65
C TYR A 329 14.77 8.86 9.07
N GLU A 330 15.76 9.20 9.90
CA GLU A 330 15.53 9.75 11.25
C GLU A 330 14.69 11.03 11.18
N LYS A 331 15.04 11.98 10.30
CA LYS A 331 14.26 13.22 10.13
C LYS A 331 12.83 12.98 9.64
N LYS A 332 12.62 11.99 8.78
CA LYS A 332 11.26 11.62 8.33
C LYS A 332 10.46 10.99 9.46
N ALA A 333 11.06 10.09 10.23
CA ALA A 333 10.41 9.46 11.36
C ALA A 333 10.06 10.47 12.47
N GLU A 334 10.95 11.43 12.74
CA GLU A 334 10.67 12.55 13.67
C GLU A 334 9.53 13.43 13.17
N ALA A 335 9.52 13.81 11.89
CA ALA A 335 8.44 14.61 11.30
C ALA A 335 7.09 13.88 11.32
N GLU A 336 7.07 12.57 11.03
CA GLU A 336 5.86 11.74 11.10
C GLU A 336 5.36 11.61 12.56
N ALA A 337 6.27 11.47 13.52
CA ALA A 337 5.92 11.45 14.94
C ALA A 337 5.33 12.79 15.40
N GLU A 338 5.87 13.92 14.95
CA GLU A 338 5.32 15.25 15.24
C GLU A 338 3.94 15.45 14.62
N ILE A 339 3.70 15.00 13.37
CA ILE A 339 2.39 15.05 12.72
C ILE A 339 1.39 14.19 13.50
N ALA A 340 1.76 12.97 13.90
CA ALA A 340 0.89 12.09 14.67
C ALA A 340 0.53 12.68 16.05
N LEU A 341 1.48 13.33 16.72
CA LEU A 341 1.22 14.04 17.98
C LEU A 341 0.33 15.28 17.76
N ALA A 342 0.54 16.05 16.69
CA ALA A 342 -0.30 17.18 16.34
C ALA A 342 -1.75 16.74 16.04
N ASP A 343 -1.93 15.66 15.29
CA ASP A 343 -3.25 15.10 14.99
C ASP A 343 -3.94 14.55 16.24
N ALA A 344 -3.21 13.86 17.11
CA ALA A 344 -3.73 13.38 18.39
C ALA A 344 -4.17 14.54 19.31
N THR A 345 -3.38 15.60 19.41
CA THR A 345 -3.74 16.78 20.20
C THR A 345 -4.90 17.57 19.60
N PHE A 346 -4.99 17.66 18.27
CA PHE A 346 -6.11 18.28 17.58
C PHE A 346 -7.40 17.49 17.82
N TYR A 347 -7.34 16.16 17.71
CA TYR A 347 -8.48 15.28 17.97
C TYR A 347 -8.95 15.36 19.43
N ALA A 348 -8.03 15.37 20.39
CA ALA A 348 -8.35 15.53 21.81
C ALA A 348 -9.02 16.89 22.10
N LYS A 349 -8.50 17.99 21.53
CA LYS A 349 -9.12 19.32 21.65
C LYS A 349 -10.50 19.38 21.02
N LYS A 350 -10.69 18.74 19.86
CA LYS A 350 -11.99 18.66 19.18
C LYS A 350 -13.01 17.90 20.04
N GLN A 351 -12.64 16.76 20.60
CA GLN A 351 -13.53 16.00 21.48
C GLN A 351 -13.88 16.76 22.76
N ALA A 352 -12.92 17.47 23.38
CA ALA A 352 -13.17 18.29 24.54
C ALA A 352 -14.17 19.42 24.22
N ALA A 353 -13.98 20.11 23.10
CA ALA A 353 -14.89 21.17 22.65
C ALA A 353 -16.29 20.63 22.30
N GLU A 354 -16.39 19.45 21.68
CA GLU A 354 -17.68 18.79 21.40
C GLU A 354 -18.38 18.35 22.70
N ALA A 355 -17.64 17.85 23.68
CA ALA A 355 -18.17 17.50 25.00
C ALA A 355 -18.69 18.75 25.74
N ASP A 356 -17.96 19.87 25.71
CA ASP A 356 -18.38 21.13 26.31
C ASP A 356 -19.63 21.72 25.62
N LEU A 357 -19.70 21.65 24.28
CA LEU A 357 -20.88 22.05 23.54
C LEU A 357 -22.09 21.17 23.86
N TYR A 358 -21.87 19.85 24.00
CA TYR A 358 -22.93 18.92 24.36
C TYR A 358 -23.44 19.17 25.79
N ALA A 359 -22.53 19.40 26.75
CA ALA A 359 -22.88 19.76 28.13
C ALA A 359 -23.71 21.04 28.18
N LYS A 360 -23.25 22.13 27.53
CA LYS A 360 -23.99 23.39 27.46
C LYS A 360 -25.34 23.26 26.75
N LYS A 361 -25.42 22.43 25.71
CA LYS A 361 -26.69 22.15 25.04
C LYS A 361 -27.66 21.42 25.96
N LYS A 362 -27.19 20.45 26.74
CA LYS A 362 -28.01 19.72 27.72
C LYS A 362 -28.43 20.61 28.90
N GLU A 363 -27.57 21.49 29.36
CA GLU A 363 -27.92 22.52 30.35
C GLU A 363 -29.00 23.47 29.80
N ALA A 364 -28.86 23.94 28.56
CA ALA A 364 -29.86 24.79 27.91
C ALA A 364 -31.20 24.06 27.72
N GLU A 365 -31.19 22.81 27.25
CA GLU A 365 -32.37 21.96 27.17
C GLU A 365 -33.02 21.76 28.54
N GLY A 366 -32.22 21.58 29.60
CA GLY A 366 -32.69 21.48 30.97
C GLY A 366 -33.38 22.76 31.46
N ILE A 367 -32.80 23.93 31.20
CA ILE A 367 -33.42 25.23 31.54
C ILE A 367 -34.72 25.43 30.78
N VAL A 368 -34.77 25.08 29.49
CA VAL A 368 -35.99 25.17 28.68
C VAL A 368 -37.08 24.23 29.21
N ALA A 369 -36.73 22.99 29.58
CA ALA A 369 -37.67 22.04 30.16
C ALA A 369 -38.20 22.50 31.53
N LEU A 370 -37.34 23.07 32.38
CA LEU A 370 -37.74 23.69 33.64
C LEU A 370 -38.67 24.88 33.40
N GLY A 371 -38.33 25.77 32.46
CA GLY A 371 -39.17 26.91 32.08
C GLY A 371 -40.54 26.48 31.51
N GLN A 372 -40.58 25.43 30.69
CA GLN A 372 -41.84 24.85 30.20
C GLN A 372 -42.66 24.24 31.34
N SER A 373 -42.02 23.52 32.26
CA SER A 373 -42.68 22.92 33.42
C SER A 373 -43.27 23.98 34.34
N GLN A 374 -42.52 25.06 34.58
CA GLN A 374 -42.99 26.23 35.32
C GLN A 374 -44.13 26.94 34.58
N GLY A 375 -44.04 27.09 33.26
CA GLY A 375 -45.10 27.68 32.43
C GLY A 375 -46.39 26.87 32.47
N VAL A 376 -46.29 25.54 32.37
CA VAL A 376 -47.43 24.62 32.53
C VAL A 376 -48.01 24.75 33.94
N TYR A 377 -47.18 24.72 34.97
CA TYR A 377 -47.62 24.89 36.37
C TYR A 377 -48.34 26.22 36.62
N ILE A 378 -47.82 27.33 36.11
CA ILE A 378 -48.47 28.63 36.23
C ILE A 378 -49.79 28.65 35.44
N SER A 379 -49.83 28.05 34.25
CA SER A 379 -51.05 27.97 33.44
C SER A 379 -52.16 27.14 34.08
N THR A 380 -51.81 26.04 34.75
CA THR A 380 -52.79 25.20 35.46
C THR A 380 -53.32 25.91 36.70
N LEU A 381 -52.45 26.61 37.45
CA LEU A 381 -52.88 27.45 38.56
C LEU A 381 -53.79 28.60 38.12
N LEU A 382 -53.45 29.28 37.02
CA LEU A 382 -54.27 30.36 36.45
C LEU A 382 -55.66 29.84 36.05
N THR A 383 -55.71 28.65 35.45
CA THR A 383 -56.96 27.98 35.06
C THR A 383 -57.79 27.60 36.29
N ALA A 384 -57.17 27.08 37.35
CA ALA A 384 -57.84 26.69 38.59
C ALA A 384 -58.40 27.90 39.37
N LEU A 385 -57.75 29.06 39.29
CA LEU A 385 -58.18 30.33 39.91
C LEU A 385 -59.18 31.12 39.06
N GLY A 386 -59.68 30.55 37.96
CA GLY A 386 -60.69 31.19 37.10
C GLY A 386 -60.18 32.42 36.34
N GLY A 387 -58.86 32.50 36.07
CA GLY A 387 -58.26 33.62 35.33
C GLY A 387 -57.97 34.87 36.16
N ASN A 388 -58.15 34.84 37.48
CA ASN A 388 -57.83 35.98 38.34
C ASN A 388 -56.31 36.14 38.52
N TYR A 389 -55.72 37.03 37.72
CA TYR A 389 -54.28 37.32 37.71
C TYR A 389 -53.75 37.84 39.05
N THR A 390 -54.52 38.70 39.74
CA THR A 390 -54.10 39.31 41.01
C THR A 390 -53.89 38.29 42.12
N ALA A 391 -54.82 37.33 42.27
CA ALA A 391 -54.71 36.28 43.27
C ALA A 391 -53.55 35.30 42.96
N LEU A 392 -53.34 34.97 41.68
CA LEU A 392 -52.23 34.13 41.25
C LEU A 392 -50.87 34.80 41.53
N ARG A 393 -50.74 36.09 41.20
CA ARG A 393 -49.53 36.86 41.46
C ARG A 393 -49.20 36.84 42.95
N ASP A 394 -50.16 37.20 43.79
CA ASP A 394 -49.93 37.27 45.23
C ASP A 394 -49.56 35.88 45.81
N TYR A 395 -50.21 34.81 45.35
CA TYR A 395 -49.83 33.44 45.72
C TYR A 395 -48.39 33.08 45.30
N LEU A 396 -47.99 33.42 44.08
CA LEU A 396 -46.62 33.19 43.59
C LEU A 396 -45.59 34.02 44.37
N MET A 397 -45.90 35.27 44.72
CA MET A 397 -45.02 36.13 45.52
C MET A 397 -44.83 35.59 46.95
N ILE A 398 -45.89 35.03 47.55
CA ILE A 398 -45.84 34.42 48.88
C ILE A 398 -45.08 33.10 48.84
N ASN A 399 -45.41 32.20 47.91
CA ASN A 399 -44.78 30.88 47.81
C ASN A 399 -43.30 31.00 47.38
N GLY A 400 -42.99 31.90 46.46
CA GLY A 400 -41.62 32.21 46.06
C GLY A 400 -40.79 32.93 47.13
N GLY A 401 -41.37 33.26 48.29
CA GLY A 401 -40.64 33.90 49.39
C GLY A 401 -40.12 35.31 49.09
N MET A 402 -40.59 35.97 48.01
CA MET A 402 -40.08 37.27 47.59
C MET A 402 -40.16 38.34 48.69
N PHE A 403 -41.16 38.27 49.57
CA PHE A 403 -41.27 39.19 50.70
C PHE A 403 -40.13 39.01 51.72
N GLN A 404 -39.68 37.77 51.95
CA GLN A 404 -38.54 37.49 52.82
C GLN A 404 -37.23 37.97 52.18
N GLU A 405 -37.10 37.78 50.87
CA GLU A 405 -35.92 38.21 50.12
C GLU A 405 -35.82 39.74 50.03
N ILE A 406 -36.94 40.44 49.74
CA ILE A 406 -37.01 41.91 49.79
C ILE A 406 -36.66 42.42 51.19
N ALA A 407 -37.20 41.80 52.25
CA ALA A 407 -36.86 42.18 53.62
C ALA A 407 -35.37 41.98 53.92
N LYS A 408 -34.77 40.88 53.44
CA LYS A 408 -33.36 40.58 53.61
C LYS A 408 -32.46 41.55 52.84
N ILE A 409 -32.77 41.82 51.57
CA ILE A 409 -32.03 42.78 50.74
C ILE A 409 -32.11 44.18 51.35
N ASN A 410 -33.29 44.60 51.82
CA ASN A 410 -33.45 45.88 52.51
C ASN A 410 -32.64 45.92 53.82
N ALA A 411 -32.64 44.83 54.59
CA ALA A 411 -31.83 44.74 55.81
C ALA A 411 -30.31 44.76 55.50
N GLU A 412 -29.86 44.11 54.43
CA GLU A 412 -28.47 44.15 53.95
C GLU A 412 -28.08 45.53 53.42
N ALA A 413 -28.97 46.20 52.68
CA ALA A 413 -28.76 47.57 52.22
C ALA A 413 -28.68 48.57 53.39
N ILE A 414 -29.52 48.40 54.43
CA ILE A 414 -29.45 49.18 55.67
C ILE A 414 -28.16 48.86 56.43
N ARG A 415 -27.72 47.60 56.45
CA ARG A 415 -26.47 47.16 57.10
C ARG A 415 -25.21 47.71 56.42
N GLY A 416 -25.26 47.99 55.11
CA GLY A 416 -24.19 48.64 54.35
C GLY A 416 -24.16 50.16 54.48
N LEU A 417 -25.23 50.79 54.99
CA LEU A 417 -25.24 52.19 55.38
C LEU A 417 -24.78 52.27 56.83
N GLU A 418 -23.51 52.59 57.06
CA GLU A 418 -23.06 53.18 58.32
C GLU A 418 -23.26 54.70 58.23
N PRO A 419 -24.42 55.28 58.60
CA PRO A 419 -24.55 56.72 58.60
C PRO A 419 -23.65 57.31 59.69
N LYS A 420 -22.59 58.03 59.29
CA LYS A 420 -21.97 59.04 60.15
C LYS A 420 -23.00 60.12 60.40
N ILE A 421 -23.73 60.00 61.51
CA ILE A 421 -24.64 61.04 62.00
C ILE A 421 -23.75 62.24 62.36
N SER A 422 -23.68 63.23 61.47
CA SER A 422 -23.08 64.54 61.78
C SER A 422 -24.19 65.41 62.38
N ILE A 423 -24.08 65.65 63.68
CA ILE A 423 -25.04 66.45 64.44
C ILE A 423 -24.74 67.92 64.13
N TRP A 424 -25.41 68.48 63.13
CA TRP A 424 -25.53 69.95 63.02
C TRP A 424 -26.71 70.40 63.88
N SER A 425 -26.40 70.76 65.13
CA SER A 425 -27.29 71.57 65.96
C SER A 425 -27.14 73.02 65.52
N ASN A 426 -28.09 73.53 64.74
CA ASN A 426 -28.28 74.97 64.59
C ASN A 426 -29.47 75.39 65.46
N GLY A 427 -29.14 76.05 66.56
CA GLY A 427 -30.07 76.51 67.58
C GLY A 427 -30.97 77.64 67.10
N GLY A 428 -32.25 77.52 67.46
CA GLY A 428 -33.21 78.60 67.58
C GLY A 428 -34.01 78.33 68.86
N ASP A 429 -33.81 79.21 69.83
CA ASP A 429 -33.98 79.05 71.27
C ASP A 429 -35.44 79.08 71.74
N ASN A 430 -35.85 78.13 72.61
CA ASN A 430 -36.34 78.46 73.95
C ASN A 430 -36.35 77.19 74.84
N GLY A 431 -35.65 77.28 75.95
CA GLY A 431 -35.19 76.13 76.75
C GLY A 431 -36.22 75.40 77.61
N GLY A 432 -35.83 74.17 77.99
CA GLY A 432 -36.43 73.41 79.08
C GLY A 432 -36.18 71.90 79.02
N GLY A 433 -35.04 71.46 79.59
CA GLY A 433 -34.88 70.15 80.26
C GLY A 433 -35.00 68.86 79.44
N ILE A 434 -33.87 68.17 79.27
CA ILE A 434 -33.74 66.88 78.59
C ILE A 434 -34.28 65.74 79.46
N THR A 435 -35.14 64.88 78.89
CA THR A 435 -35.31 63.47 79.28
C THR A 435 -35.15 62.59 78.04
N GLU A 436 -34.22 61.64 78.09
CA GLU A 436 -33.67 60.80 77.01
C GLU A 436 -34.66 59.85 76.27
N GLY A 437 -35.98 60.01 76.41
CA GLY A 437 -36.98 59.14 75.77
C GLY A 437 -37.58 59.65 74.44
N ALA A 438 -37.32 60.90 74.06
CA ALA A 438 -38.05 61.59 72.98
C ALA A 438 -37.25 61.87 71.70
N MET A 439 -36.08 61.23 71.53
CA MET A 439 -35.25 61.40 70.32
C MET A 439 -35.68 60.45 69.19
N GLY A 440 -36.00 59.18 69.51
CA GLY A 440 -36.40 58.17 68.52
C GLY A 440 -37.74 58.43 67.81
N MET A 441 -38.72 59.06 68.48
CA MET A 441 -40.02 59.38 67.85
C MET A 441 -39.95 60.53 66.84
N LYS A 442 -39.02 61.47 67.00
CA LYS A 442 -38.85 62.59 66.06
C LYS A 442 -38.09 62.16 64.81
N GLU A 443 -37.17 61.20 64.95
CA GLU A 443 -36.48 60.53 63.84
C GLU A 443 -37.43 59.58 63.07
N LEU A 444 -38.28 58.80 63.77
CA LEU A 444 -39.31 57.96 63.16
C LEU A 444 -40.38 58.78 62.42
N ALA A 445 -40.77 59.94 62.94
CA ALA A 445 -41.72 60.84 62.26
C ALA A 445 -41.13 61.50 61.00
N GLY A 446 -39.81 61.73 60.97
CA GLY A 446 -39.09 62.19 59.78
C GLY A 446 -39.04 61.12 58.68
N VAL A 447 -38.74 59.87 59.04
CA VAL A 447 -38.75 58.73 58.12
C VAL A 447 -40.17 58.42 57.61
N TYR A 448 -41.18 58.52 58.47
CA TYR A 448 -42.58 58.29 58.10
C TYR A 448 -43.14 59.35 57.13
N LYS A 449 -42.64 60.60 57.20
CA LYS A 449 -42.98 61.67 56.23
C LYS A 449 -42.26 61.55 54.88
N MET A 450 -41.16 60.81 54.79
CA MET A 450 -40.41 60.60 53.54
C MET A 450 -40.91 59.40 52.73
N LEU A 451 -41.70 58.51 53.33
CA LEU A 451 -42.28 57.33 52.67
C LEU A 451 -43.31 57.68 51.57
N PRO A 452 -44.26 58.61 51.74
CA PRO A 452 -45.28 58.89 50.72
C PRO A 452 -44.72 59.44 49.39
N PRO A 453 -43.74 60.37 49.38
CA PRO A 453 -43.10 60.82 48.14
C PRO A 453 -42.35 59.69 47.40
N LEU A 454 -41.68 58.79 48.14
CA LEU A 454 -40.98 57.65 47.55
C LEU A 454 -41.93 56.64 46.90
N PHE A 455 -43.06 56.34 47.55
CA PHE A 455 -44.08 55.48 46.97
C PHE A 455 -44.75 56.10 45.74
N LYS A 456 -44.89 57.43 45.71
CA LYS A 456 -45.38 58.15 44.52
C LYS A 456 -44.40 58.06 43.34
N THR A 457 -43.09 58.22 43.58
CA THR A 457 -42.08 58.08 42.52
C THR A 457 -41.97 56.64 42.00
N VAL A 458 -42.12 55.64 42.88
CA VAL A 458 -42.15 54.22 42.47
C VAL A 458 -43.41 53.92 41.68
N HIS A 459 -44.56 54.48 42.07
CA HIS A 459 -45.82 54.36 41.32
C HIS A 459 -45.73 55.02 39.93
N GLU A 460 -45.16 56.22 39.81
CA GLU A 460 -44.96 56.92 38.53
C GLU A 460 -43.99 56.19 37.59
N GLN A 461 -43.00 55.47 38.11
CA GLN A 461 -42.03 54.72 37.30
C GLN A 461 -42.45 53.28 36.97
N THR A 462 -43.29 52.64 37.79
CA THR A 462 -43.63 51.21 37.66
C THR A 462 -45.12 50.91 37.46
N GLY A 463 -46.01 51.90 37.66
CA GLY A 463 -47.46 51.76 37.51
C GLY A 463 -48.16 50.90 38.57
N MET A 464 -47.47 50.44 39.61
CA MET A 464 -48.05 49.54 40.62
C MET A 464 -48.49 50.28 41.89
N LEU A 465 -49.66 49.93 42.45
CA LEU A 465 -50.15 50.43 43.73
C LEU A 465 -49.72 49.51 44.89
N PRO A 466 -49.23 50.05 46.02
CA PRO A 466 -48.94 49.23 47.20
C PRO A 466 -50.23 48.68 47.83
N PRO A 467 -50.17 47.50 48.50
CA PRO A 467 -51.33 46.90 49.16
C PRO A 467 -51.87 47.77 50.30
N SER A 468 -53.19 47.73 50.50
CA SER A 468 -53.97 48.69 51.30
C SER A 468 -53.60 48.83 52.78
N TRP A 469 -52.89 47.87 53.37
CA TRP A 469 -52.47 47.90 54.78
C TRP A 469 -51.17 48.68 55.03
N MET A 470 -50.43 49.03 53.97
CA MET A 470 -49.14 49.74 54.06
C MET A 470 -49.27 51.26 53.86
N GLY A 471 -50.46 51.72 53.44
CA GLY A 471 -50.82 53.13 53.26
C GLY A 471 -51.48 53.39 51.90
N ALA A 472 -52.57 54.17 51.91
CA ALA A 472 -53.23 54.66 50.69
C ALA A 472 -52.67 56.04 50.32
N LEU A 473 -52.32 56.25 49.05
CA LEU A 473 -51.92 57.56 48.55
C LEU A 473 -53.15 58.50 48.56
N PRO A 474 -52.99 59.80 48.91
CA PRO A 474 -54.05 60.77 48.71
C PRO A 474 -54.26 60.96 47.21
N ASP A 475 -55.46 60.64 46.75
CA ASP A 475 -55.90 60.79 45.38
C ASP A 475 -55.72 62.24 44.92
N LYS A 476 -55.09 62.42 43.77
CA LYS A 476 -55.09 63.72 43.08
C LYS A 476 -55.86 63.55 41.78
N SER A 477 -57.05 64.09 41.75
CA SER A 477 -57.72 64.52 40.52
C SER A 477 -58.46 65.82 40.82
N PRO A 478 -58.51 66.79 39.90
CA PRO A 478 -57.92 66.84 38.57
C PRO A 478 -56.51 67.48 38.51
#